data_AF-A0A376WW53-F1
#
_entry.id   AF-A0A376WW53-F1
#
_cell.length_a   1.000
_cell.length_b   1.000
_cell.length_c   1.000
_cell.angle_alpha   90.00
_cell.angle_beta   90.00
_cell.angle_gamma   90.00
#
_symmetry.space_group_name_H-M   'P 1'
#
loop_
_entity.id
_entity.type
_entity.pdbx_description
1 polymer ?
#
loop_
_entity_poly.entity_id
_entity_poly.type
_entity_poly.pdbx_seq_one_letter_code
_entity_poly.pdbx_strand_id
1 'polypeptide(L)'
;MKTYIYQDEKSHKFWAVEQQRNELHINWGKVGTNGQSQVKSFADAAAAEKAELKLIAEKVKKGYVEQVDANAHSHDASAKKVLVTEEKASINHQAATNGLPWLADNDPIILPPNIARHALSHRLWPGEPVKKPTKPEKQNLISRLANRTYHYYKNLTFDYSSCSDEWADAISQAISLIKAQKTEIPARTMAVLTFLEICFCQGWNDETSSELLDEIVSTFGIEYATETVIFWWQIDFDFDYKDEHLTFFINYADSSKDSYRRNNDKFSLRLRKHLSLAEEEVWQNCIAKLLVALPDISLYRQPLIAILMPEIPEVAHEIVHRLHQVADVPQLEMLKLVATDPFTLEILENYQYIDVFNTYGASWSATVLREQGIAALARLASYAEEDNCGDVLKCINHPLAITALIEAADTNKRCYERLIKSAENFPSATIAALAEALVKKDDKRKHTLLVSLLNANPLLVEKLVIGLSSQAANLLQQCQQLLNSRNEDFANSEILPMVLVSPPWETQNKNNDNSPVGKYPAKIPLYRCFINLHYGLAQNSKIAARYCQITPSSTSVKCSASLRKRPCIRDYCR
;
A
#
# COMPACT_ATOMS: atom_id res chain seq x y z
N MET A 1 -28.46 10.75 -29.47
CA MET A 1 -29.40 9.75 -28.94
C MET A 1 -28.69 8.83 -27.96
N LYS A 2 -29.15 8.75 -26.70
CA LYS A 2 -28.53 7.90 -25.65
C LYS A 2 -28.95 6.46 -25.84
N THR A 3 -28.00 5.54 -25.97
CA THR A 3 -28.26 4.12 -26.25
C THR A 3 -27.91 3.26 -25.04
N TYR A 4 -28.76 2.30 -24.72
CA TYR A 4 -28.59 1.38 -23.61
C TYR A 4 -28.66 -0.07 -24.11
N ILE A 5 -27.77 -0.93 -23.64
CA ILE A 5 -27.71 -2.35 -24.01
C ILE A 5 -28.10 -3.22 -22.81
N TYR A 6 -28.90 -4.23 -23.07
CA TYR A 6 -29.21 -5.32 -22.16
C TYR A 6 -28.69 -6.64 -22.72
N GLN A 7 -27.92 -7.37 -21.91
CA GLN A 7 -27.39 -8.67 -22.28
C GLN A 7 -27.60 -9.70 -21.16
N ASP A 8 -28.21 -10.82 -21.51
CA ASP A 8 -28.28 -12.04 -20.70
C ASP A 8 -27.87 -13.26 -21.57
N GLU A 9 -27.90 -14.48 -21.00
CA GLU A 9 -27.50 -15.70 -21.73
C GLU A 9 -28.32 -15.99 -23.01
N LYS A 10 -29.50 -15.36 -23.20
CA LYS A 10 -30.43 -15.62 -24.31
C LYS A 10 -30.83 -14.37 -25.10
N SER A 11 -30.51 -13.17 -24.63
CA SER A 11 -30.98 -11.88 -25.15
C SER A 11 -29.85 -10.87 -25.24
N HIS A 12 -29.73 -10.21 -26.40
CA HIS A 12 -28.85 -9.06 -26.62
C HIS A 12 -29.63 -7.95 -27.33
N LYS A 13 -30.10 -6.96 -26.58
CA LYS A 13 -31.08 -5.95 -27.03
C LYS A 13 -30.56 -4.53 -26.77
N PHE A 14 -30.89 -3.60 -27.66
CA PHE A 14 -30.66 -2.18 -27.45
C PHE A 14 -31.98 -1.45 -27.23
N TRP A 15 -31.92 -0.37 -26.47
CA TRP A 15 -32.96 0.61 -26.28
C TRP A 15 -32.31 1.99 -26.24
N ALA A 16 -32.77 2.91 -27.06
CA ALA A 16 -32.20 4.23 -27.22
C ALA A 16 -33.29 5.29 -27.09
N VAL A 17 -32.93 6.45 -26.55
CA VAL A 17 -33.83 7.57 -26.34
C VAL A 17 -33.14 8.90 -26.62
N GLU A 18 -33.87 9.83 -27.21
CA GLU A 18 -33.43 11.21 -27.44
C GLU A 18 -34.61 12.16 -27.33
N GLN A 19 -34.44 13.22 -26.54
CA GLN A 19 -35.36 14.35 -26.55
C GLN A 19 -35.02 15.33 -27.69
N GLN A 20 -36.02 15.65 -28.50
CA GLN A 20 -35.97 16.72 -29.49
C GLN A 20 -37.08 17.73 -29.17
N ARG A 21 -36.69 18.86 -28.56
CA ARG A 21 -37.62 19.91 -28.07
C ARG A 21 -38.66 19.33 -27.09
N ASN A 22 -39.93 19.25 -27.49
CA ASN A 22 -41.02 18.70 -26.69
C ASN A 22 -41.40 17.27 -27.10
N GLU A 23 -40.60 16.61 -27.94
CA GLU A 23 -40.83 15.23 -28.38
C GLU A 23 -39.72 14.30 -27.89
N LEU A 24 -40.09 13.07 -27.59
CA LEU A 24 -39.17 12.02 -27.18
C LEU A 24 -39.15 10.91 -28.23
N HIS A 25 -38.00 10.74 -28.87
CA HIS A 25 -37.75 9.73 -29.89
C HIS A 25 -37.11 8.51 -29.22
N ILE A 26 -37.77 7.36 -29.30
CA ILE A 26 -37.36 6.12 -28.66
C ILE A 26 -37.16 5.06 -29.75
N ASN A 27 -36.05 4.33 -29.72
CA ASN A 27 -35.77 3.22 -30.64
C ASN A 27 -35.34 1.97 -29.86
N TRP A 28 -35.81 0.78 -30.21
CA TRP A 28 -35.39 -0.45 -29.54
C TRP A 28 -35.43 -1.68 -30.43
N GLY A 29 -34.57 -2.65 -30.17
CA GLY A 29 -34.49 -3.86 -30.97
C GLY A 29 -33.40 -4.82 -30.50
N LYS A 30 -33.11 -5.83 -31.32
CA LYS A 30 -31.93 -6.68 -31.13
C LYS A 30 -30.69 -5.91 -31.61
N VAL A 31 -29.59 -5.97 -30.87
CA VAL A 31 -28.34 -5.29 -31.24
C VAL A 31 -27.90 -5.74 -32.64
N GLY A 32 -27.60 -4.79 -33.53
CA GLY A 32 -27.26 -5.04 -34.94
C GLY A 32 -28.45 -5.04 -35.92
N THR A 33 -29.65 -4.67 -35.49
CA THR A 33 -30.84 -4.50 -36.36
C THR A 33 -31.36 -3.07 -36.27
N ASN A 34 -32.16 -2.63 -37.26
CA ASN A 34 -32.75 -1.27 -37.25
C ASN A 34 -33.79 -1.04 -36.15
N GLY A 35 -34.27 -2.10 -35.48
CA GLY A 35 -35.22 -2.00 -34.37
C GLY A 35 -36.60 -1.45 -34.76
N GLN A 36 -37.34 -1.00 -33.75
CA GLN A 36 -38.63 -0.32 -33.84
C GLN A 36 -38.50 1.05 -33.17
N SER A 37 -39.07 2.09 -33.80
CA SER A 37 -39.00 3.46 -33.30
C SER A 37 -40.39 4.01 -32.96
N GLN A 38 -40.47 4.86 -31.94
CA GLN A 38 -41.67 5.55 -31.50
C GLN A 38 -41.33 6.99 -31.09
N VAL A 39 -42.16 7.94 -31.51
CA VAL A 39 -42.09 9.33 -31.08
C VAL A 39 -43.25 9.64 -30.14
N LYS A 40 -42.98 10.34 -29.04
CA LYS A 40 -44.00 10.81 -28.09
C LYS A 40 -43.86 12.30 -27.85
N SER A 41 -44.89 13.07 -28.18
CA SER A 41 -44.93 14.52 -27.97
C SER A 41 -45.50 14.87 -26.59
N PHE A 42 -44.93 15.87 -25.95
CA PHE A 42 -45.31 16.41 -24.64
C PHE A 42 -45.68 17.89 -24.75
N ALA A 43 -46.33 18.42 -23.71
CA ALA A 43 -46.82 19.80 -23.69
C ALA A 43 -45.68 20.84 -23.77
N ASP A 44 -44.53 20.54 -23.17
CA ASP A 44 -43.34 21.39 -23.18
C ASP A 44 -42.05 20.55 -23.03
N ALA A 45 -40.90 21.20 -23.20
CA ALA A 45 -39.59 20.54 -23.12
C ALA A 45 -39.24 20.03 -21.72
N ALA A 46 -39.70 20.69 -20.65
CA ALA A 46 -39.42 20.26 -19.29
C ALA A 46 -40.19 18.97 -18.92
N ALA A 47 -41.42 18.84 -19.42
CA ALA A 47 -42.22 17.63 -19.29
C ALA A 47 -41.61 16.45 -20.05
N ALA A 48 -41.04 16.70 -21.24
CA ALA A 48 -40.32 15.69 -22.02
C ALA A 48 -39.05 15.21 -21.32
N GLU A 49 -38.25 16.12 -20.73
CA GLU A 49 -37.03 15.79 -19.99
C GLU A 49 -37.34 14.94 -18.75
N LYS A 50 -38.36 15.33 -17.98
CA LYS A 50 -38.80 14.55 -16.81
C LYS A 50 -39.30 13.15 -17.20
N ALA A 51 -39.95 13.02 -18.35
CA ALA A 51 -40.40 11.73 -18.88
C ALA A 51 -39.22 10.87 -19.38
N GLU A 52 -38.21 11.48 -20.01
CA GLU A 52 -36.98 10.83 -20.45
C GLU A 52 -36.22 10.22 -19.26
N LEU A 53 -35.94 11.04 -18.23
CA LEU A 53 -35.22 10.59 -17.03
C LEU A 53 -35.96 9.44 -16.31
N LYS A 54 -37.29 9.49 -16.30
CA LYS A 54 -38.11 8.41 -15.72
C LYS A 54 -37.98 7.10 -16.51
N LEU A 55 -37.98 7.16 -17.84
CA LEU A 55 -37.81 5.98 -18.68
C LEU A 55 -36.41 5.40 -18.58
N ILE A 56 -35.37 6.27 -18.51
CA ILE A 56 -33.98 5.84 -18.29
C ILE A 56 -33.87 5.12 -16.95
N ALA A 57 -34.38 5.70 -15.86
CA ALA A 57 -34.34 5.08 -14.53
C ALA A 57 -35.04 3.71 -14.51
N GLU A 58 -36.17 3.56 -15.21
CA GLU A 58 -36.86 2.27 -15.32
C GLU A 58 -36.04 1.23 -16.11
N LYS A 59 -35.36 1.65 -17.19
CA LYS A 59 -34.53 0.75 -18.02
C LYS A 59 -33.25 0.33 -17.31
N VAL A 60 -32.57 1.27 -16.64
CA VAL A 60 -31.38 0.98 -15.82
C VAL A 60 -31.74 0.02 -14.68
N LYS A 61 -32.89 0.20 -14.02
CA LYS A 61 -33.37 -0.74 -12.99
C LYS A 61 -33.65 -2.14 -13.55
N LYS A 62 -34.01 -2.25 -14.84
CA LYS A 62 -34.19 -3.53 -15.56
C LYS A 62 -32.88 -4.13 -16.08
N GLY A 63 -31.73 -3.52 -15.76
CA GLY A 63 -30.40 -4.02 -16.09
C GLY A 63 -29.84 -3.52 -17.44
N TYR A 64 -30.46 -2.52 -18.07
CA TYR A 64 -29.91 -1.89 -19.26
C TYR A 64 -28.74 -0.97 -18.88
N VAL A 65 -27.61 -1.09 -19.56
CA VAL A 65 -26.38 -0.33 -19.30
C VAL A 65 -26.16 0.67 -20.43
N GLU A 66 -25.93 1.94 -20.09
CA GLU A 66 -25.69 3.01 -21.08
C GLU A 66 -24.39 2.76 -21.86
N GLN A 67 -24.45 2.88 -23.18
CA GLN A 67 -23.31 2.91 -24.07
C GLN A 67 -22.95 4.36 -24.36
N VAL A 68 -21.72 4.74 -24.06
CA VAL A 68 -21.19 6.07 -24.37
C VAL A 68 -20.49 5.97 -25.73
N ASP A 69 -21.17 6.40 -26.79
CA ASP A 69 -20.56 6.48 -28.12
C ASP A 69 -19.48 7.57 -28.13
N ALA A 70 -18.22 7.18 -28.39
CA ALA A 70 -17.04 8.04 -28.33
C ALA A 70 -16.84 8.95 -29.56
N ASN A 71 -17.88 9.30 -30.32
CA ASN A 71 -17.74 10.12 -31.53
C ASN A 71 -18.88 11.14 -31.69
N ALA A 72 -18.72 12.31 -31.07
CA ALA A 72 -19.19 13.60 -31.62
C ALA A 72 -18.60 14.80 -30.84
N HIS A 73 -17.89 15.66 -31.58
CA HIS A 73 -17.49 17.05 -31.30
C HIS A 73 -16.18 17.32 -30.54
N SER A 74 -15.11 17.41 -31.33
CA SER A 74 -14.03 18.38 -31.16
C SER A 74 -14.47 19.76 -31.69
N HIS A 75 -14.47 20.77 -30.83
CA HIS A 75 -13.91 22.10 -31.13
C HIS A 75 -13.73 22.89 -29.82
N ASP A 76 -12.46 23.19 -29.55
CA ASP A 76 -11.90 24.23 -28.67
C ASP A 76 -12.13 24.19 -27.15
N ALA A 77 -11.12 23.69 -26.41
CA ALA A 77 -10.33 24.43 -25.41
C ALA A 77 -9.55 23.47 -24.47
N SER A 78 -8.25 23.34 -24.74
CA SER A 78 -7.13 23.09 -23.83
C SER A 78 -7.25 22.13 -22.61
N ALA A 79 -6.59 20.97 -22.76
CA ALA A 79 -5.74 20.26 -21.80
C ALA A 79 -6.20 20.12 -20.32
N LYS A 80 -6.88 19.01 -20.00
CA LYS A 80 -6.73 18.17 -18.78
C LYS A 80 -7.88 17.15 -18.70
N LYS A 81 -7.67 15.93 -19.18
CA LYS A 81 -8.29 14.66 -18.71
C LYS A 81 -8.00 13.53 -19.70
N VAL A 82 -6.90 12.83 -19.48
CA VAL A 82 -6.73 11.45 -19.97
C VAL A 82 -6.17 10.71 -18.76
N LEU A 83 -6.99 9.94 -18.03
CA LEU A 83 -6.54 8.85 -17.13
C LEU A 83 -7.64 8.12 -16.31
N VAL A 84 -8.93 8.23 -16.62
CA VAL A 84 -9.98 7.57 -15.78
C VAL A 84 -10.67 6.38 -16.47
N THR A 85 -10.25 5.97 -17.66
CA THR A 85 -10.94 4.90 -18.42
C THR A 85 -10.13 3.62 -18.62
N GLU A 86 -9.01 3.44 -17.93
CA GLU A 86 -8.19 2.21 -18.03
C GLU A 86 -8.39 1.22 -16.86
N GLU A 87 -8.96 1.65 -15.74
CA GLU A 87 -8.93 0.84 -14.51
C GLU A 87 -9.83 -0.41 -14.55
N LYS A 88 -10.84 -0.47 -15.43
CA LYS A 88 -11.74 -1.64 -15.55
C LYS A 88 -11.43 -2.59 -16.71
N ALA A 89 -10.60 -2.17 -17.67
CA ALA A 89 -10.15 -3.04 -18.76
C ALA A 89 -8.88 -3.82 -18.38
N SER A 90 -8.05 -3.29 -17.48
CA SER A 90 -6.71 -3.82 -17.18
C SER A 90 -6.69 -5.04 -16.24
N ILE A 91 -7.73 -5.25 -15.42
CA ILE A 91 -7.77 -6.39 -14.47
C ILE A 91 -7.97 -7.73 -15.18
N ASN A 92 -8.63 -7.75 -16.35
CA ASN A 92 -8.82 -8.97 -17.14
C ASN A 92 -7.81 -9.14 -18.30
N HIS A 93 -6.96 -8.16 -18.57
CA HIS A 93 -5.94 -8.25 -19.63
C HIS A 93 -4.55 -8.70 -19.15
N GLN A 94 -4.25 -8.65 -17.85
CA GLN A 94 -2.94 -9.07 -17.32
C GLN A 94 -2.84 -10.56 -16.98
N ALA A 95 -3.95 -11.27 -16.88
CA ALA A 95 -3.95 -12.74 -16.75
C ALA A 95 -3.76 -13.48 -18.08
N ALA A 96 -3.77 -12.77 -19.23
CA ALA A 96 -3.79 -13.38 -20.56
C ALA A 96 -2.89 -12.70 -21.61
N THR A 97 -1.99 -11.79 -21.24
CA THR A 97 -1.05 -11.20 -22.21
C THR A 97 0.37 -11.68 -21.99
N ASN A 98 0.84 -12.42 -22.99
CA ASN A 98 2.20 -12.84 -23.28
C ASN A 98 3.21 -11.67 -23.49
N GLY A 99 2.93 -10.48 -22.94
CA GLY A 99 3.73 -9.26 -23.05
C GLY A 99 4.77 -9.15 -21.94
N LEU A 100 5.88 -8.48 -22.22
CA LEU A 100 6.92 -8.13 -21.25
C LEU A 100 6.68 -6.66 -20.86
N PRO A 101 5.84 -6.36 -19.84
CA PRO A 101 5.41 -4.99 -19.56
C PRO A 101 6.56 -4.05 -19.19
N TRP A 102 7.67 -4.58 -18.68
CA TRP A 102 8.87 -3.81 -18.36
C TRP A 102 9.78 -3.51 -19.57
N LEU A 103 9.43 -3.99 -20.77
CA LEU A 103 10.10 -3.59 -22.03
C LEU A 103 9.40 -2.41 -22.72
N ALA A 104 8.21 -2.02 -22.27
CA ALA A 104 7.58 -0.80 -22.73
C ALA A 104 8.20 0.38 -21.95
N ASP A 105 8.82 1.31 -22.68
CA ASP A 105 9.41 2.49 -22.07
C ASP A 105 8.33 3.31 -21.34
N ASN A 106 8.59 3.61 -20.07
CA ASN A 106 7.78 4.50 -19.21
C ASN A 106 6.38 4.00 -18.81
N ASP A 107 6.10 2.70 -18.86
CA ASP A 107 4.86 2.19 -18.27
C ASP A 107 4.87 2.35 -16.73
N PRO A 108 3.80 2.92 -16.14
CA PRO A 108 3.70 3.07 -14.69
C PRO A 108 3.66 1.70 -14.01
N ILE A 109 4.28 1.59 -12.83
CA ILE A 109 4.16 0.37 -12.01
C ILE A 109 2.72 0.26 -11.52
N ILE A 110 1.98 -0.69 -12.10
CA ILE A 110 0.61 -0.99 -11.66
C ILE A 110 0.70 -1.80 -10.36
N LEU A 111 0.31 -1.18 -9.25
CA LEU A 111 0.29 -1.82 -7.95
C LEU A 111 -0.92 -2.74 -7.80
N PRO A 112 -0.74 -3.99 -7.31
CA PRO A 112 -1.87 -4.86 -6.96
C PRO A 112 -2.82 -4.21 -5.94
N PRO A 113 -4.15 -4.43 -5.99
CA PRO A 113 -5.11 -3.77 -5.11
C PRO A 113 -4.81 -3.88 -3.61
N ASN A 114 -4.26 -5.02 -3.18
CA ASN A 114 -3.87 -5.28 -1.80
C ASN A 114 -2.68 -4.43 -1.33
N ILE A 115 -1.83 -3.96 -2.23
CA ILE A 115 -0.71 -3.04 -1.97
C ILE A 115 -1.13 -1.60 -2.20
N ALA A 116 -1.83 -1.35 -3.31
CA ALA A 116 -2.36 -0.06 -3.73
C ALA A 116 -3.19 0.64 -2.63
N ARG A 117 -3.96 -0.10 -1.84
CA ARG A 117 -4.75 0.46 -0.73
C ARG A 117 -3.92 1.09 0.40
N HIS A 118 -2.63 0.76 0.50
CA HIS A 118 -1.74 1.27 1.55
C HIS A 118 -1.06 2.58 1.14
N ALA A 119 -1.01 2.92 -0.15
CA ALA A 119 -0.40 4.15 -0.61
C ALA A 119 -1.12 5.39 -0.06
N LEU A 120 -0.34 6.38 0.36
CA LEU A 120 -0.83 7.70 0.73
C LEU A 120 -1.53 8.36 -0.46
N SER A 121 -2.41 9.31 -0.16
CA SER A 121 -3.20 10.00 -1.19
C SER A 121 -2.38 11.10 -1.87
N HIS A 122 -2.73 11.35 -3.12
CA HIS A 122 -2.13 12.34 -4.01
C HIS A 122 -3.25 13.02 -4.80
N ARG A 123 -3.13 14.27 -5.25
CA ARG A 123 -4.22 14.92 -6.02
C ARG A 123 -4.55 14.20 -7.34
N LEU A 124 -3.59 13.49 -7.92
CA LEU A 124 -3.80 12.60 -9.09
C LEU A 124 -4.51 11.29 -8.74
N TRP A 125 -4.35 10.80 -7.51
CA TRP A 125 -4.95 9.57 -7.01
C TRP A 125 -5.54 9.80 -5.60
N PRO A 126 -6.58 10.64 -5.50
CA PRO A 126 -7.07 11.04 -4.20
C PRO A 126 -7.74 9.89 -3.47
N GLY A 127 -8.20 8.86 -4.20
CA GLY A 127 -8.93 7.71 -3.65
C GLY A 127 -10.32 8.08 -3.14
N GLU A 128 -10.92 7.20 -2.34
CA GLU A 128 -12.30 7.36 -1.84
C GLU A 128 -12.47 8.61 -0.96
N PRO A 129 -13.61 9.30 -1.01
CA PRO A 129 -13.91 10.41 -0.12
C PRO A 129 -13.77 10.02 1.36
N VAL A 130 -13.36 10.97 2.20
CA VAL A 130 -13.33 10.74 3.65
C VAL A 130 -14.76 10.61 4.17
N LYS A 131 -15.05 9.48 4.82
CA LYS A 131 -16.36 9.24 5.43
C LYS A 131 -16.55 10.20 6.58
N LYS A 132 -17.71 10.87 6.62
CA LYS A 132 -18.05 11.73 7.77
C LYS A 132 -18.16 10.87 9.03
N PRO A 133 -17.67 11.36 10.18
CA PRO A 133 -17.79 10.67 11.46
C PRO A 133 -19.25 10.32 11.76
N THR A 134 -19.54 9.03 11.96
CA THR A 134 -20.91 8.50 12.03
C THR A 134 -21.63 8.76 13.36
N LYS A 135 -20.96 9.35 14.36
CA LYS A 135 -21.52 9.58 15.71
C LYS A 135 -21.13 10.95 16.31
N PRO A 136 -21.71 12.05 15.82
CA PRO A 136 -21.52 13.39 16.42
C PRO A 136 -22.24 13.59 17.78
N GLU A 137 -23.06 12.63 18.22
CA GLU A 137 -24.19 12.92 19.13
C GLU A 137 -23.94 12.92 20.64
N LYS A 138 -22.73 12.67 21.17
CA LYS A 138 -22.59 12.62 22.64
C LYS A 138 -21.98 13.86 23.29
N GLN A 139 -21.08 14.59 22.63
CA GLN A 139 -20.53 15.88 23.09
C GLN A 139 -19.95 16.64 21.88
N ASN A 140 -20.05 17.97 21.84
CA ASN A 140 -19.33 18.81 20.87
C ASN A 140 -17.82 18.46 20.92
N LEU A 141 -17.12 18.41 19.76
CA LEU A 141 -15.74 17.92 19.63
C LEU A 141 -14.81 18.52 20.70
N ILE A 142 -14.85 19.83 20.87
CA ILE A 142 -14.05 20.57 21.86
C ILE A 142 -14.33 20.07 23.28
N SER A 143 -15.60 20.01 23.68
CA SER A 143 -15.97 19.54 25.02
C SER A 143 -15.59 18.07 25.24
N ARG A 144 -15.68 17.23 24.19
CA ARG A 144 -15.26 15.84 24.27
C ARG A 144 -13.77 15.70 24.53
N LEU A 145 -12.94 16.43 23.79
CA LEU A 145 -11.49 16.43 23.96
C LEU A 145 -11.10 16.99 25.33
N ALA A 146 -11.68 18.13 25.71
CA ALA A 146 -11.39 18.76 27.01
C ALA A 146 -11.77 17.83 28.19
N ASN A 147 -12.96 17.20 28.14
CA ASN A 147 -13.39 16.31 29.22
C ASN A 147 -12.55 15.03 29.32
N ARG A 148 -12.22 14.41 28.18
CA ARG A 148 -11.37 13.21 28.17
C ARG A 148 -9.99 13.49 28.71
N THR A 149 -9.36 14.54 28.21
CA THR A 149 -8.00 14.92 28.61
C THR A 149 -7.95 15.37 30.07
N TYR A 150 -8.97 16.07 30.58
CA TYR A 150 -9.07 16.46 31.99
C TYR A 150 -8.89 15.30 32.96
N HIS A 151 -9.52 14.16 32.68
CA HIS A 151 -9.49 13.04 33.62
C HIS A 151 -8.07 12.56 33.91
N TYR A 152 -7.16 12.71 32.94
CA TYR A 152 -5.75 12.38 33.07
C TYR A 152 -4.95 13.47 33.76
N TYR A 153 -5.17 14.75 33.41
CA TYR A 153 -4.30 15.82 33.87
C TYR A 153 -4.83 16.68 35.03
N LYS A 154 -6.03 16.42 35.55
CA LYS A 154 -6.67 17.22 36.62
C LYS A 154 -5.84 17.43 37.89
N ASN A 155 -4.89 16.54 38.15
CA ASN A 155 -4.01 16.59 39.32
C ASN A 155 -2.59 17.07 38.96
N LEU A 156 -2.31 17.27 37.67
CA LEU A 156 -0.99 17.65 37.20
C LEU A 156 -0.77 19.14 37.41
N THR A 157 0.49 19.49 37.62
CA THR A 157 0.95 20.88 37.55
C THR A 157 1.54 21.15 36.18
N PHE A 158 1.41 22.38 35.70
CA PHE A 158 1.84 22.77 34.36
C PHE A 158 2.83 23.93 34.44
N ASP A 159 3.98 23.76 33.80
CA ASP A 159 4.92 24.84 33.51
C ASP A 159 4.93 25.10 32.01
N TYR A 160 4.61 26.34 31.65
CA TYR A 160 4.72 26.88 30.31
C TYR A 160 5.30 28.30 30.38
N SER A 161 6.06 28.59 31.44
CA SER A 161 6.68 29.90 31.68
C SER A 161 7.77 30.24 30.65
N SER A 162 8.34 29.23 29.99
CA SER A 162 9.31 29.36 28.89
C SER A 162 8.66 29.60 27.52
N CYS A 163 7.33 29.45 27.41
CA CYS A 163 6.58 29.63 26.18
C CYS A 163 6.29 31.12 25.92
N SER A 164 6.04 31.50 24.66
CA SER A 164 5.59 32.86 24.34
C SER A 164 4.20 33.14 24.93
N ASP A 165 3.83 34.42 25.06
CA ASP A 165 2.51 34.83 25.59
C ASP A 165 1.36 34.19 24.82
N GLU A 166 1.50 34.07 23.50
CA GLU A 166 0.51 33.43 22.63
C GLU A 166 0.33 31.94 22.90
N TRP A 167 1.40 31.25 23.30
CA TRP A 167 1.39 29.84 23.65
C TRP A 167 0.92 29.61 25.09
N ALA A 168 1.35 30.47 26.02
CA ALA A 168 0.88 30.45 27.39
C ALA A 168 -0.65 30.65 27.46
N ASP A 169 -1.20 31.59 26.69
CA ASP A 169 -2.64 31.78 26.57
C ASP A 169 -3.33 30.55 25.96
N ALA A 170 -2.80 29.99 24.87
CA ALA A 170 -3.39 28.80 24.25
C ALA A 170 -3.41 27.57 25.19
N ILE A 171 -2.34 27.35 25.95
CA ILE A 171 -2.22 26.27 26.94
C ILE A 171 -3.19 26.49 28.10
N SER A 172 -3.23 27.70 28.66
CA SER A 172 -4.16 28.08 29.73
C SER A 172 -5.63 27.93 29.29
N GLN A 173 -5.95 28.34 28.05
CA GLN A 173 -7.26 28.12 27.46
C GLN A 173 -7.57 26.63 27.33
N ALA A 174 -6.65 25.80 26.82
CA ALA A 174 -6.87 24.36 26.70
C ALA A 174 -7.17 23.69 28.05
N ILE A 175 -6.41 24.04 29.10
CA ILE A 175 -6.59 23.52 30.47
C ILE A 175 -7.91 24.01 31.11
N SER A 176 -8.42 25.19 30.74
CA SER A 176 -9.64 25.73 31.34
C SER A 176 -10.95 25.24 30.67
N LEU A 177 -10.88 24.53 29.54
CA LEU A 177 -12.05 24.15 28.71
C LEU A 177 -12.92 23.02 29.28
N ILE A 178 -12.65 22.57 30.49
CA ILE A 178 -13.18 21.33 31.08
C ILE A 178 -14.63 21.47 31.55
N LYS A 179 -15.17 22.69 31.54
CA LYS A 179 -16.57 22.98 31.92
C LYS A 179 -17.25 23.97 30.99
N ALA A 180 -16.57 24.45 29.95
CA ALA A 180 -17.08 25.47 29.04
C ALA A 180 -17.65 24.83 27.78
N GLN A 181 -18.91 25.15 27.45
CA GLN A 181 -19.46 24.88 26.13
C GLN A 181 -18.97 25.97 25.17
N LYS A 182 -17.73 25.86 24.68
CA LYS A 182 -17.25 26.66 23.55
C LYS A 182 -17.57 25.95 22.24
N THR A 183 -18.06 26.70 21.26
CA THR A 183 -18.32 26.23 19.89
C THR A 183 -17.12 26.47 18.98
N GLU A 184 -16.26 27.43 19.29
CA GLU A 184 -15.08 27.80 18.53
C GLU A 184 -13.89 28.07 19.46
N ILE A 185 -12.70 27.65 19.04
CA ILE A 185 -11.43 27.92 19.71
C ILE A 185 -10.35 28.21 18.65
N PRO A 186 -9.29 28.99 18.97
CA PRO A 186 -8.16 29.15 18.06
C PRO A 186 -7.51 27.83 17.69
N ALA A 187 -6.98 27.72 16.47
CA ALA A 187 -6.29 26.51 15.99
C ALA A 187 -5.11 26.10 16.89
N ARG A 188 -4.40 27.09 17.48
CA ARG A 188 -3.34 26.84 18.46
C ARG A 188 -3.85 26.14 19.73
N THR A 189 -4.99 26.57 20.26
CA THR A 189 -5.63 25.92 21.41
C THR A 189 -6.12 24.52 21.05
N MET A 190 -6.66 24.33 19.84
CA MET A 190 -7.03 23.01 19.34
C MET A 190 -5.80 22.10 19.26
N ALA A 191 -4.66 22.61 18.79
CA ALA A 191 -3.41 21.85 18.72
C ALA A 191 -2.97 21.35 20.11
N VAL A 192 -3.09 22.18 21.16
CA VAL A 192 -2.82 21.74 22.54
C VAL A 192 -3.78 20.61 22.95
N LEU A 193 -5.09 20.76 22.71
CA LEU A 193 -6.08 19.74 23.09
C LEU A 193 -5.87 18.42 22.36
N THR A 194 -5.60 18.46 21.05
CA THR A 194 -5.36 17.26 20.24
C THR A 194 -4.04 16.61 20.61
N PHE A 195 -3.00 17.40 20.91
CA PHE A 195 -1.73 16.91 21.41
C PHE A 195 -1.92 16.14 22.73
N LEU A 196 -2.62 16.73 23.70
CA LEU A 196 -2.91 16.06 24.97
C LEU A 196 -3.80 14.82 24.82
N GLU A 197 -4.84 14.85 23.99
CA GLU A 197 -5.73 13.69 23.73
C GLU A 197 -4.93 12.51 23.15
N ILE A 198 -4.09 12.76 22.16
CA ILE A 198 -3.28 11.72 21.52
C ILE A 198 -2.24 11.17 22.51
N CYS A 199 -1.56 12.04 23.26
CA CYS A 199 -0.51 11.60 24.17
C CYS A 199 -1.02 10.87 25.42
N PHE A 200 -2.18 11.24 25.98
CA PHE A 200 -2.66 10.70 27.26
C PHE A 200 -3.86 9.75 27.14
N CYS A 201 -4.76 9.96 26.19
CA CYS A 201 -6.07 9.30 26.21
C CYS A 201 -6.18 8.12 25.24
N GLN A 202 -5.57 8.22 24.06
CA GLN A 202 -5.75 7.19 23.03
C GLN A 202 -4.80 6.00 23.19
N GLY A 203 -3.77 6.13 24.03
CA GLY A 203 -2.54 5.38 23.81
C GLY A 203 -2.04 5.63 22.38
N TRP A 204 -0.96 5.01 21.97
CA TRP A 204 -0.50 5.10 20.58
C TRP A 204 -1.36 4.20 19.66
N ASN A 205 -2.69 4.35 19.71
CA ASN A 205 -3.62 3.59 18.89
C ASN A 205 -3.77 4.26 17.52
N ASP A 206 -3.52 3.48 16.49
CA ASP A 206 -2.95 3.96 15.22
C ASP A 206 -4.03 4.39 14.20
N GLU A 207 -5.31 4.18 14.49
CA GLU A 207 -6.42 4.59 13.62
C GLU A 207 -7.21 5.77 14.20
N THR A 208 -7.24 5.91 15.53
CA THR A 208 -8.07 6.89 16.23
C THR A 208 -7.56 8.33 16.10
N SER A 209 -6.25 8.52 15.87
CA SER A 209 -5.65 9.83 15.61
C SER A 209 -5.99 10.35 14.21
N SER A 210 -6.10 9.47 13.20
CA SER A 210 -6.58 9.86 11.87
C SER A 210 -8.06 10.24 11.89
N GLU A 211 -8.90 9.51 12.62
CA GLU A 211 -10.31 9.85 12.81
C GLU A 211 -10.48 11.23 13.47
N LEU A 212 -9.61 11.58 14.41
CA LEU A 212 -9.64 12.90 15.06
C LEU A 212 -9.41 14.04 14.06
N LEU A 213 -8.46 13.90 13.12
CA LEU A 213 -8.27 14.91 12.08
C LEU A 213 -9.49 14.98 11.15
N ASP A 214 -10.09 13.83 10.79
CA ASP A 214 -11.32 13.79 9.99
C ASP A 214 -12.46 14.55 10.68
N GLU A 215 -12.60 14.42 12.00
CA GLU A 215 -13.57 15.19 12.81
C GLU A 215 -13.28 16.70 12.81
N ILE A 216 -12.01 17.11 12.94
CA ILE A 216 -11.61 18.53 12.92
C ILE A 216 -11.92 19.14 11.55
N VAL A 217 -11.54 18.47 10.46
CA VAL A 217 -11.84 18.95 9.09
C VAL A 217 -13.35 19.02 8.85
N SER A 218 -14.09 18.00 9.30
CA SER A 218 -15.56 18.00 9.15
C SER A 218 -16.26 19.09 9.97
N THR A 219 -15.64 19.60 11.04
CA THR A 219 -16.25 20.58 11.96
C THR A 219 -15.82 22.01 11.63
N PHE A 220 -14.53 22.22 11.37
CA PHE A 220 -13.93 23.56 11.24
C PHE A 220 -13.34 23.84 9.84
N GLY A 221 -13.36 22.86 8.94
CA GLY A 221 -12.78 22.99 7.61
C GLY A 221 -11.29 22.65 7.56
N ILE A 222 -10.80 22.39 6.34
CA ILE A 222 -9.43 21.94 6.10
C ILE A 222 -8.39 23.02 6.40
N GLU A 223 -8.69 24.29 6.11
CA GLU A 223 -7.78 25.40 6.38
C GLU A 223 -7.47 25.55 7.88
N TYR A 224 -8.49 25.40 8.73
CA TYR A 224 -8.33 25.39 10.19
C TYR A 224 -7.55 24.17 10.66
N ALA A 225 -7.81 23.00 10.06
CA ALA A 225 -7.07 21.79 10.36
C ALA A 225 -5.59 21.90 9.98
N THR A 226 -5.26 22.57 8.87
CA THR A 226 -3.88 22.87 8.46
C THR A 226 -3.15 23.72 9.50
N GLU A 227 -3.77 24.80 9.98
CA GLU A 227 -3.19 25.62 11.06
C GLU A 227 -3.03 24.81 12.35
N THR A 228 -4.01 23.97 12.68
CA THR A 228 -3.95 23.08 13.84
C THR A 228 -2.75 22.14 13.75
N VAL A 229 -2.49 21.53 12.59
CA VAL A 229 -1.33 20.65 12.36
C VAL A 229 -0.01 21.43 12.46
N ILE A 230 0.05 22.65 11.90
CA ILE A 230 1.24 23.52 12.01
C ILE A 230 1.57 23.78 13.48
N PHE A 231 0.60 24.22 14.28
CA PHE A 231 0.81 24.45 15.71
C PHE A 231 1.11 23.14 16.46
N TRP A 232 0.52 22.03 16.05
CA TRP A 232 0.77 20.72 16.66
C TRP A 232 2.23 20.28 16.51
N TRP A 233 2.90 20.62 15.40
CA TRP A 233 4.33 20.36 15.23
C TRP A 233 5.25 21.29 16.04
N GLN A 234 4.73 22.42 16.50
CA GLN A 234 5.50 23.39 17.28
C GLN A 234 5.47 23.09 18.77
N ILE A 235 4.46 22.40 19.30
CA ILE A 235 4.35 22.11 20.74
C ILE A 235 4.95 20.75 21.11
N ASP A 236 5.63 20.70 22.25
CA ASP A 236 6.06 19.46 22.91
C ASP A 236 5.91 19.59 24.43
N PHE A 237 6.02 18.49 25.15
CA PHE A 237 6.15 18.52 26.61
C PHE A 237 7.03 17.38 27.13
N ASP A 238 7.66 17.64 28.27
CA ASP A 238 8.24 16.61 29.14
C ASP A 238 7.32 16.35 30.33
N PHE A 239 7.31 15.12 30.82
CA PHE A 239 6.48 14.69 31.93
C PHE A 239 7.32 14.10 33.06
N ASP A 240 7.37 14.81 34.18
CA ASP A 240 7.95 14.30 35.41
C ASP A 240 6.93 13.41 36.13
N TYR A 241 7.17 12.10 36.07
CA TYR A 241 6.34 11.09 36.72
C TYR A 241 6.36 11.15 38.26
N LYS A 242 7.40 11.73 38.87
CA LYS A 242 7.51 11.79 40.33
C LYS A 242 6.68 12.94 40.89
N ASP A 243 6.80 14.09 40.24
CA ASP A 243 6.15 15.33 40.69
C ASP A 243 4.80 15.56 40.00
N GLU A 244 4.39 14.65 39.11
CA GLU A 244 3.16 14.77 38.32
C GLU A 244 3.12 16.14 37.60
N HIS A 245 4.24 16.50 36.98
CA HIS A 245 4.48 17.83 36.42
C HIS A 245 4.70 17.75 34.90
N LEU A 246 3.97 18.59 34.15
CA LEU A 246 4.17 18.81 32.72
C LEU A 246 4.93 20.11 32.48
N THR A 247 6.02 20.04 31.73
CA THR A 247 6.73 21.23 31.23
C THR A 247 6.55 21.30 29.72
N PHE A 248 5.93 22.36 29.22
CA PHE A 248 5.72 22.60 27.80
C PHE A 248 6.93 23.29 27.16
N PHE A 249 7.19 22.93 25.91
CA PHE A 249 8.24 23.50 25.09
C PHE A 249 7.72 23.81 23.70
N ILE A 250 8.22 24.89 23.11
CA ILE A 250 7.92 25.26 21.73
C ILE A 250 9.15 25.02 20.86
N ASN A 251 8.96 24.38 19.71
CA ASN A 251 10.00 23.99 18.76
C ASN A 251 11.15 23.23 19.42
N TYR A 252 10.80 22.32 20.34
CA TYR A 252 11.79 21.58 21.12
C TYR A 252 12.74 20.78 20.22
N ALA A 253 14.03 20.99 20.45
CA ALA A 253 15.12 20.46 19.64
C ALA A 253 15.68 19.15 20.22
N ASP A 254 14.83 18.26 20.77
CA ASP A 254 15.33 16.95 21.20
C ASP A 254 15.95 16.22 20.01
N SER A 255 17.18 15.74 20.13
CA SER A 255 17.83 14.94 19.10
C SER A 255 17.60 13.43 19.33
N SER A 256 16.77 13.05 20.31
CA SER A 256 16.56 11.64 20.65
C SER A 256 15.97 10.85 19.47
N LYS A 257 16.79 9.93 18.95
CA LYS A 257 16.46 9.03 17.83
C LYS A 257 15.29 8.09 18.17
N ASP A 258 15.05 7.90 19.47
CA ASP A 258 14.02 7.02 20.04
C ASP A 258 12.69 7.72 20.31
N SER A 259 12.51 8.96 19.88
CA SER A 259 11.21 9.63 20.00
C SER A 259 10.21 8.96 19.06
N TYR A 260 9.56 7.90 19.56
CA TYR A 260 8.43 7.22 18.93
C TYR A 260 7.37 8.23 18.45
N ARG A 261 7.28 9.40 19.11
CA ARG A 261 6.43 10.55 18.75
C ARG A 261 6.70 11.13 17.35
N ARG A 262 7.93 11.03 16.82
CA ARG A 262 8.33 11.58 15.52
C ARG A 262 8.09 10.62 14.37
N ASN A 263 8.18 9.32 14.65
CA ASN A 263 8.13 8.29 13.61
C ASN A 263 6.71 7.73 13.40
N ASN A 264 5.73 8.04 14.26
CA ASN A 264 4.34 7.59 14.10
C ASN A 264 3.30 8.74 14.10
N ASP A 265 3.52 9.73 13.24
CA ASP A 265 2.66 10.92 13.13
C ASP A 265 1.49 10.73 12.13
N LYS A 266 0.57 9.84 12.48
CA LYS A 266 -0.63 9.62 11.66
C LYS A 266 -1.64 10.75 11.70
N PHE A 267 -1.64 11.54 12.76
CA PHE A 267 -2.52 12.69 12.89
C PHE A 267 -2.20 13.71 11.79
N SER A 268 -0.93 14.13 11.66
CA SER A 268 -0.57 15.10 10.63
C SER A 268 -0.59 14.49 9.22
N LEU A 269 -0.12 13.25 9.05
CA LEU A 269 -0.13 12.58 7.74
C LEU A 269 -1.54 12.39 7.19
N ARG A 270 -2.56 12.31 8.06
CA ARG A 270 -3.96 12.29 7.63
C ARG A 270 -4.35 13.57 6.87
N LEU A 271 -3.69 14.71 7.10
CA LEU A 271 -3.95 15.95 6.39
C LEU A 271 -3.69 15.81 4.88
N ARG A 272 -2.69 15.01 4.48
CA ARG A 272 -2.40 14.72 3.07
C ARG A 272 -3.62 14.15 2.34
N LYS A 273 -4.43 13.31 3.01
CA LYS A 273 -5.69 12.78 2.46
C LYS A 273 -6.67 13.91 2.14
N HIS A 274 -6.87 14.83 3.07
CA HIS A 274 -7.79 15.95 2.89
C HIS A 274 -7.29 16.92 1.83
N LEU A 275 -5.99 17.23 1.81
CA LEU A 275 -5.36 18.07 0.78
C LEU A 275 -5.52 17.48 -0.63
N SER A 276 -5.41 16.15 -0.76
CA SER A 276 -5.60 15.47 -2.04
C SER A 276 -7.02 15.61 -2.61
N LEU A 277 -8.01 15.79 -1.73
CA LEU A 277 -9.43 15.92 -2.07
C LEU A 277 -9.91 17.37 -2.15
N ALA A 278 -9.09 18.33 -1.71
CA ALA A 278 -9.47 19.74 -1.63
C ALA A 278 -9.62 20.39 -3.01
N GLU A 279 -10.56 21.33 -3.12
CA GLU A 279 -10.66 22.21 -4.29
C GLU A 279 -9.38 23.04 -4.44
N GLU A 280 -9.07 23.47 -5.67
CA GLU A 280 -7.80 24.10 -6.01
C GLU A 280 -7.50 25.35 -5.15
N GLU A 281 -8.47 26.24 -4.96
CA GLU A 281 -8.29 27.46 -4.16
C GLU A 281 -7.98 27.14 -2.69
N VAL A 282 -8.75 26.24 -2.10
CA VAL A 282 -8.57 25.81 -0.70
C VAL A 282 -7.23 25.10 -0.52
N TRP A 283 -6.84 24.27 -1.49
CA TRP A 283 -5.53 23.62 -1.49
C TRP A 283 -4.40 24.64 -1.52
N GLN A 284 -4.45 25.64 -2.41
CA GLN A 284 -3.45 26.71 -2.48
C GLN A 284 -3.33 27.49 -1.17
N ASN A 285 -4.46 27.81 -0.52
CA ASN A 285 -4.46 28.46 0.80
C ASN A 285 -3.76 27.60 1.86
N CYS A 286 -4.04 26.30 1.90
CA CYS A 286 -3.38 25.37 2.82
C CYS A 286 -1.87 25.26 2.55
N ILE A 287 -1.45 25.16 1.29
CA ILE A 287 -0.04 25.11 0.91
C ILE A 287 0.68 26.41 1.31
N ALA A 288 0.08 27.57 1.06
CA ALA A 288 0.64 28.85 1.47
C ALA A 288 0.90 28.91 2.99
N LYS A 289 -0.05 28.43 3.81
CA LYS A 289 0.13 28.35 5.27
C LYS A 289 1.28 27.42 5.66
N LEU A 290 1.40 26.26 5.01
CA LEU A 290 2.49 25.31 5.27
C LEU A 290 3.87 25.89 4.92
N LEU A 291 3.98 26.57 3.78
CA LEU A 291 5.23 27.21 3.33
C LEU A 291 5.63 28.38 4.24
N VAL A 292 4.67 29.21 4.65
CA VAL A 292 4.92 30.31 5.60
C VAL A 292 5.41 29.78 6.94
N ALA A 293 4.89 28.64 7.40
CA ALA A 293 5.29 28.04 8.67
C ALA A 293 6.61 27.26 8.63
N LEU A 294 7.08 26.85 7.45
CA LEU A 294 8.29 26.03 7.27
C LEU A 294 9.53 26.52 8.04
N PRO A 295 9.93 27.81 7.99
CA PRO A 295 11.10 28.30 8.72
C PRO A 295 10.93 28.29 10.25
N ASP A 296 9.69 28.42 10.73
CA ASP A 296 9.36 28.53 12.16
C ASP A 296 9.14 27.17 12.84
N ILE A 297 9.10 26.09 12.06
CA ILE A 297 8.95 24.73 12.57
C ILE A 297 10.32 24.12 12.84
N SER A 298 10.42 23.35 13.94
CA SER A 298 11.62 22.57 14.27
C SER A 298 12.17 21.82 13.05
N LEU A 299 13.48 21.90 12.83
CA LEU A 299 14.18 21.27 11.70
C LEU A 299 13.88 19.76 11.54
N TYR A 300 13.58 19.06 12.64
CA TYR A 300 13.20 17.65 12.63
C TYR A 300 11.78 17.38 12.12
N ARG A 301 10.91 18.40 12.06
CA ARG A 301 9.52 18.32 11.59
C ARG A 301 9.34 18.90 10.19
N GLN A 302 10.28 19.71 9.71
CA GLN A 302 10.23 20.29 8.35
C GLN A 302 10.03 19.24 7.25
N PRO A 303 10.63 18.02 7.28
CA PRO A 303 10.36 17.00 6.28
C PRO A 303 8.89 16.59 6.12
N LEU A 304 8.10 16.63 7.21
CA LEU A 304 6.68 16.29 7.17
C LEU A 304 5.88 17.26 6.29
N ILE A 305 6.28 18.53 6.25
CA ILE A 305 5.64 19.56 5.43
C ILE A 305 5.72 19.18 3.94
N ALA A 306 6.92 18.79 3.46
CA ALA A 306 7.10 18.34 2.08
C ALA A 306 6.29 17.06 1.78
N ILE A 307 6.18 16.15 2.75
CA ILE A 307 5.39 14.91 2.61
C ILE A 307 3.90 15.20 2.45
N LEU A 308 3.37 16.29 3.00
CA LEU A 308 1.97 16.69 2.83
C LEU A 308 1.66 17.29 1.44
N MET A 309 2.68 17.70 0.68
CA MET A 309 2.54 18.33 -0.63
C MET A 309 3.41 17.64 -1.70
N PRO A 310 3.14 16.36 -2.01
CA PRO A 310 3.91 15.64 -3.03
C PRO A 310 3.87 16.29 -4.43
N GLU A 311 2.91 17.18 -4.68
CA GLU A 311 2.80 17.94 -5.92
C GLU A 311 3.89 19.01 -6.13
N ILE A 312 4.64 19.36 -5.07
CA ILE A 312 5.72 20.37 -5.10
C ILE A 312 7.01 19.76 -4.53
N PRO A 313 7.64 18.80 -5.24
CA PRO A 313 8.83 18.09 -4.76
C PRO A 313 10.03 19.02 -4.53
N GLU A 314 10.05 20.21 -5.12
CA GLU A 314 11.09 21.22 -4.95
C GLU A 314 11.26 21.63 -3.47
N VAL A 315 10.17 21.61 -2.69
CA VAL A 315 10.22 21.88 -1.24
C VAL A 315 11.07 20.83 -0.52
N ALA A 316 10.98 19.57 -0.93
CA ALA A 316 11.82 18.51 -0.38
C ALA A 316 13.29 18.74 -0.74
N HIS A 317 13.58 19.12 -1.98
CA HIS A 317 14.96 19.37 -2.44
C HIS A 317 15.58 20.54 -1.66
N GLU A 318 14.82 21.63 -1.49
CA GLU A 318 15.28 22.79 -0.72
C GLU A 318 15.59 22.44 0.74
N ILE A 319 14.73 21.67 1.40
CA ILE A 319 14.95 21.22 2.78
C ILE A 319 16.23 20.38 2.87
N VAL A 320 16.45 19.43 1.96
CA VAL A 320 17.68 18.63 1.93
C VAL A 320 18.90 19.53 1.76
N HIS A 321 18.91 20.40 0.74
CA HIS A 321 20.05 21.27 0.46
C HIS A 321 20.39 22.21 1.61
N ARG A 322 19.38 22.74 2.31
CA ARG A 322 19.57 23.62 3.45
C ARG A 322 20.09 22.88 4.69
N LEU A 323 19.63 21.66 4.94
CA LEU A 323 19.87 20.99 6.23
C LEU A 323 20.99 19.95 6.22
N HIS A 324 21.27 19.29 5.09
CA HIS A 324 22.17 18.12 5.07
C HIS A 324 23.62 18.42 5.50
N GLN A 325 24.08 19.67 5.36
CA GLN A 325 25.42 20.11 5.78
C GLN A 325 25.42 20.83 7.14
N VAL A 326 24.24 21.20 7.65
CA VAL A 326 24.10 22.16 8.74
C VAL A 326 23.73 21.47 10.05
N ALA A 327 23.01 20.35 10.00
CA ALA A 327 22.58 19.61 11.18
C ALA A 327 22.51 18.10 10.93
N ASP A 328 22.77 17.30 11.97
CA ASP A 328 22.47 15.86 11.96
C ASP A 328 20.96 15.66 12.13
N VAL A 329 20.25 15.60 11.01
CA VAL A 329 18.79 15.48 10.95
C VAL A 329 18.41 14.13 10.33
N PRO A 330 18.24 13.07 11.13
CA PRO A 330 17.83 11.75 10.62
C PRO A 330 16.54 11.78 9.79
N GLN A 331 15.63 12.71 10.10
CA GLN A 331 14.33 12.89 9.43
C GLN A 331 14.45 13.33 7.96
N LEU A 332 15.63 13.75 7.50
CA LEU A 332 15.86 13.95 6.07
C LEU A 332 15.64 12.67 5.26
N GLU A 333 15.86 11.48 5.84
CA GLU A 333 15.56 10.21 5.19
C GLU A 333 14.11 10.13 4.71
N MET A 334 13.17 10.77 5.41
CA MET A 334 11.75 10.76 5.06
C MET A 334 11.47 11.40 3.70
N LEU A 335 12.35 12.30 3.26
CA LEU A 335 12.23 12.98 1.96
C LEU A 335 12.50 12.06 0.77
N LYS A 336 13.02 10.84 0.99
CA LYS A 336 13.10 9.78 -0.05
C LYS A 336 11.73 9.44 -0.65
N LEU A 337 10.65 9.72 0.07
CA LEU A 337 9.28 9.49 -0.38
C LEU A 337 8.86 10.42 -1.52
N VAL A 338 9.26 11.69 -1.47
CA VAL A 338 8.77 12.77 -2.35
C VAL A 338 9.86 13.40 -3.23
N ALA A 339 11.14 13.26 -2.87
CA ALA A 339 12.23 13.76 -3.69
C ALA A 339 12.28 13.04 -5.05
N THR A 340 12.46 13.82 -6.11
CA THR A 340 12.51 13.41 -7.51
C THR A 340 13.84 13.76 -8.17
N ASP A 341 14.55 14.78 -7.67
CA ASP A 341 15.83 15.23 -8.20
C ASP A 341 16.95 14.21 -7.92
N PRO A 342 17.70 13.74 -8.93
CA PRO A 342 18.76 12.75 -8.77
C PRO A 342 19.86 13.16 -7.78
N PHE A 343 20.27 14.43 -7.78
CA PHE A 343 21.34 14.91 -6.90
C PHE A 343 20.88 14.95 -5.43
N THR A 344 19.65 15.38 -5.18
CA THR A 344 19.01 15.30 -3.87
C THR A 344 18.93 13.86 -3.38
N LEU A 345 18.59 12.92 -4.26
CA LEU A 345 18.47 11.51 -3.92
C LEU A 345 19.83 10.88 -3.56
N GLU A 346 20.90 11.23 -4.28
CA GLU A 346 22.26 10.80 -3.96
C GLU A 346 22.69 11.28 -2.55
N ILE A 347 22.32 12.50 -2.16
CA ILE A 347 22.54 12.98 -0.78
C ILE A 347 21.77 12.09 0.20
N LEU A 348 20.50 11.82 -0.08
CA LEU A 348 19.60 11.04 0.79
C LEU A 348 19.99 9.56 0.89
N GLU A 349 20.72 8.99 -0.07
CA GLU A 349 21.23 7.61 0.02
C GLU A 349 22.10 7.39 1.26
N ASN A 350 22.79 8.42 1.73
CA ASN A 350 23.60 8.37 2.95
C ASN A 350 22.78 8.32 4.25
N TYR A 351 21.46 8.49 4.17
CA TYR A 351 20.56 8.45 5.31
C TYR A 351 19.81 7.11 5.35
N GLN A 352 20.04 6.31 6.40
CA GLN A 352 19.35 5.04 6.64
C GLN A 352 19.15 4.77 8.14
N TYR A 353 18.84 5.83 8.89
CA TYR A 353 18.70 5.79 10.34
C TYR A 353 17.30 5.41 10.81
N ILE A 354 16.27 5.88 10.09
CA ILE A 354 14.85 5.69 10.41
C ILE A 354 14.33 4.40 9.78
N ASP A 355 14.97 3.93 8.71
CA ASP A 355 14.52 2.78 7.94
C ASP A 355 13.12 3.05 7.32
N VAL A 356 12.99 4.17 6.59
CA VAL A 356 11.68 4.78 6.26
C VAL A 356 10.74 3.88 5.47
N PHE A 357 11.24 3.01 4.61
CA PHE A 357 10.41 2.07 3.83
C PHE A 357 10.05 0.79 4.60
N ASN A 358 10.52 0.67 5.84
CA ASN A 358 10.14 -0.39 6.77
C ASN A 358 9.29 0.16 7.93
N THR A 359 9.73 1.26 8.54
CA THR A 359 9.10 1.87 9.73
C THR A 359 7.66 2.28 9.50
N TYR A 360 7.32 2.77 8.30
CA TYR A 360 5.97 3.20 7.94
C TYR A 360 5.13 2.10 7.25
N GLY A 361 5.54 0.84 7.43
CA GLY A 361 4.87 -0.31 6.83
C GLY A 361 4.91 -0.28 5.30
N ALA A 362 4.01 -1.07 4.68
CA ALA A 362 3.89 -1.11 3.23
C ALA A 362 3.42 0.23 2.60
N SER A 363 2.99 1.20 3.41
CA SER A 363 2.37 2.44 2.92
C SER A 363 3.33 3.27 2.10
N TRP A 364 4.53 3.52 2.61
CA TRP A 364 5.48 4.43 1.95
C TRP A 364 6.10 3.80 0.71
N SER A 365 6.43 2.52 0.73
CA SER A 365 6.89 1.78 -0.45
C SER A 365 5.81 1.78 -1.55
N ALA A 366 4.54 1.54 -1.18
CA ALA A 366 3.43 1.63 -2.14
C ALA A 366 3.23 3.06 -2.67
N THR A 367 3.43 4.07 -1.83
CA THR A 367 3.29 5.48 -2.20
C THR A 367 4.33 5.87 -3.23
N VAL A 368 5.62 5.66 -2.95
CA VAL A 368 6.70 6.05 -3.86
C VAL A 368 6.64 5.29 -5.19
N LEU A 369 6.22 4.02 -5.18
CA LEU A 369 6.01 3.23 -6.41
C LEU A 369 4.84 3.77 -7.24
N ARG A 370 3.74 4.17 -6.60
CA ARG A 370 2.60 4.77 -7.31
C ARG A 370 2.97 6.12 -7.92
N GLU A 371 3.65 6.96 -7.15
CA GLU A 371 3.92 8.35 -7.54
C GLU A 371 5.08 8.47 -8.52
N GLN A 372 6.07 7.57 -8.44
CA GLN A 372 7.32 7.70 -9.20
C GLN A 372 7.69 6.47 -10.04
N GLY A 373 6.85 5.41 -10.02
CA GLY A 373 7.00 4.25 -10.89
C GLY A 373 8.37 3.58 -10.78
N ILE A 374 9.00 3.32 -11.93
CA ILE A 374 10.28 2.60 -12.05
C ILE A 374 11.41 3.34 -11.31
N ALA A 375 11.41 4.69 -11.30
CA ALA A 375 12.42 5.49 -10.62
C ALA A 375 12.47 5.23 -9.11
N ALA A 376 11.37 4.77 -8.52
CA ALA A 376 11.32 4.40 -7.11
C ALA A 376 12.06 3.09 -6.77
N LEU A 377 12.21 2.16 -7.73
CA LEU A 377 12.73 0.82 -7.46
C LEU A 377 14.18 0.83 -6.96
N ALA A 378 15.02 1.71 -7.50
CA ALA A 378 16.39 1.86 -7.05
C ALA A 378 16.45 2.27 -5.56
N ARG A 379 15.55 3.15 -5.12
CA ARG A 379 15.49 3.67 -3.75
C ARG A 379 15.03 2.62 -2.74
N LEU A 380 14.27 1.63 -3.19
CA LEU A 380 13.77 0.54 -2.34
C LEU A 380 14.78 -0.60 -2.19
N ALA A 381 15.84 -0.63 -3.00
CA ALA A 381 16.78 -1.75 -3.06
C ALA A 381 17.47 -2.01 -1.72
N SER A 382 17.95 -0.96 -1.04
CA SER A 382 18.60 -1.06 0.28
C SER A 382 17.67 -1.51 1.41
N TYR A 383 16.38 -1.59 1.14
CA TYR A 383 15.32 -1.97 2.09
C TYR A 383 14.73 -3.35 1.78
N ALA A 384 15.23 -4.06 0.76
CA ALA A 384 14.61 -5.30 0.29
C ALA A 384 14.68 -6.47 1.29
N GLU A 385 15.64 -6.43 2.23
CA GLU A 385 15.78 -7.38 3.32
C GLU A 385 14.65 -7.24 4.35
N GLU A 386 14.17 -6.00 4.51
CA GLU A 386 13.17 -5.65 5.50
C GLU A 386 11.78 -6.16 5.15
N ASP A 387 10.97 -6.35 6.18
CA ASP A 387 9.73 -7.09 6.02
C ASP A 387 8.71 -6.37 5.16
N ASN A 388 8.47 -5.11 5.47
CA ASN A 388 7.44 -4.33 4.84
C ASN A 388 7.80 -3.97 3.40
N CYS A 389 9.04 -3.52 3.15
CA CYS A 389 9.51 -3.21 1.81
C CYS A 389 9.66 -4.46 0.93
N GLY A 390 10.31 -5.51 1.44
CA GLY A 390 10.49 -6.76 0.70
C GLY A 390 9.16 -7.43 0.32
N ASP A 391 8.14 -7.36 1.19
CA ASP A 391 6.81 -7.90 0.87
C ASP A 391 6.07 -7.10 -0.21
N VAL A 392 6.35 -5.79 -0.35
CA VAL A 392 5.88 -4.97 -1.47
C VAL A 392 6.63 -5.32 -2.76
N LEU A 393 7.97 -5.36 -2.74
CA LEU A 393 8.80 -5.68 -3.92
C LEU A 393 8.47 -7.03 -4.54
N LYS A 394 8.18 -8.04 -3.70
CA LYS A 394 7.72 -9.37 -4.12
C LYS A 394 6.49 -9.33 -5.03
N CYS A 395 5.66 -8.29 -4.92
CA CYS A 395 4.44 -8.11 -5.69
C CYS A 395 4.61 -7.29 -6.98
N ILE A 396 5.84 -6.88 -7.31
CA ILE A 396 6.13 -6.03 -8.48
C ILE A 396 6.71 -6.86 -9.62
N ASN A 397 6.06 -6.82 -10.78
CA ASN A 397 6.50 -7.51 -12.00
C ASN A 397 7.57 -6.69 -12.76
N HIS A 398 8.75 -6.49 -12.16
CA HIS A 398 9.83 -5.73 -12.78
C HIS A 398 11.21 -6.31 -12.45
N PRO A 399 12.14 -6.46 -13.42
CA PRO A 399 13.47 -7.02 -13.18
C PRO A 399 14.23 -6.32 -12.05
N LEU A 400 14.22 -4.98 -12.00
CA LEU A 400 14.89 -4.22 -10.92
C LEU A 400 14.35 -4.58 -9.51
N ALA A 401 13.03 -4.79 -9.36
CA ALA A 401 12.46 -5.21 -8.08
C ALA A 401 12.96 -6.60 -7.67
N ILE A 402 13.07 -7.51 -8.66
CA ILE A 402 13.55 -8.87 -8.43
C ILE A 402 15.06 -8.89 -8.20
N THR A 403 15.84 -8.01 -8.85
CA THR A 403 17.27 -7.84 -8.56
C THR A 403 17.48 -7.48 -7.09
N ALA A 404 16.72 -6.54 -6.54
CA ALA A 404 16.78 -6.22 -5.12
C ALA A 404 16.44 -7.43 -4.22
N LEU A 405 15.45 -8.24 -4.60
CA LEU A 405 15.12 -9.49 -3.88
C LEU A 405 16.21 -10.56 -4.02
N ILE A 406 16.90 -10.65 -5.16
CA ILE A 406 18.03 -11.57 -5.39
C ILE A 406 19.22 -11.19 -4.51
N GLU A 407 19.47 -9.90 -4.32
CA GLU A 407 20.52 -9.39 -3.44
C GLU A 407 20.18 -9.68 -1.97
N ALA A 408 18.93 -9.44 -1.57
CA ALA A 408 18.45 -9.74 -0.22
C ALA A 408 18.32 -11.25 0.08
N ALA A 409 18.19 -12.12 -0.93
CA ALA A 409 17.88 -13.54 -0.75
C ALA A 409 18.93 -14.32 0.07
N ASP A 410 20.17 -13.82 0.11
CA ASP A 410 21.28 -14.46 0.82
C ASP A 410 21.29 -14.15 2.33
N THR A 411 20.48 -13.19 2.81
CA THR A 411 20.53 -12.73 4.20
C THR A 411 19.82 -13.66 5.16
N ASN A 412 18.62 -14.12 4.80
CA ASN A 412 17.83 -15.03 5.64
C ASN A 412 16.80 -15.83 4.83
N LYS A 413 16.24 -16.87 5.47
CA LYS A 413 15.25 -17.77 4.84
C LYS A 413 14.03 -17.03 4.31
N ARG A 414 13.56 -16.00 5.01
CA ARG A 414 12.36 -15.25 4.61
C ARG A 414 12.60 -14.44 3.34
N CYS A 415 13.76 -13.82 3.18
CA CYS A 415 14.14 -13.12 1.95
C CYS A 415 14.20 -14.08 0.76
N TYR A 416 14.78 -15.28 0.95
CA TYR A 416 14.75 -16.32 -0.08
C TYR A 416 13.32 -16.77 -0.43
N GLU A 417 12.45 -16.96 0.57
CA GLU A 417 11.04 -17.29 0.34
C GLU A 417 10.29 -16.19 -0.43
N ARG A 418 10.64 -14.91 -0.26
CA ARG A 418 10.09 -13.81 -1.07
C ARG A 418 10.52 -13.91 -2.52
N LEU A 419 11.81 -14.19 -2.78
CA LEU A 419 12.31 -14.38 -4.14
C LEU A 419 11.59 -15.54 -4.83
N ILE A 420 11.40 -16.67 -4.17
CA ILE A 420 10.68 -17.82 -4.74
C ILE A 420 9.23 -17.46 -5.09
N LYS A 421 8.51 -16.79 -4.20
CA LYS A 421 7.13 -16.34 -4.47
C LYS A 421 7.08 -15.33 -5.63
N SER A 422 8.07 -14.45 -5.74
CA SER A 422 8.17 -13.52 -6.87
C SER A 422 8.45 -14.28 -8.18
N ALA A 423 9.32 -15.29 -8.14
CA ALA A 423 9.63 -16.17 -9.27
C ALA A 423 8.41 -16.94 -9.79
N GLU A 424 7.56 -17.44 -8.89
CA GLU A 424 6.32 -18.13 -9.22
C GLU A 424 5.30 -17.20 -9.90
N ASN A 425 5.17 -15.97 -9.41
CA ASN A 425 4.20 -15.00 -9.94
C ASN A 425 4.70 -14.30 -11.22
N PHE A 426 6.01 -14.07 -11.33
CA PHE A 426 6.63 -13.29 -12.40
C PHE A 426 7.85 -14.01 -13.03
N PRO A 427 7.66 -15.15 -13.71
CA PRO A 427 8.77 -15.93 -14.27
C PRO A 427 9.63 -15.14 -15.27
N SER A 428 9.02 -14.32 -16.13
CA SER A 428 9.73 -13.57 -17.18
C SER A 428 10.70 -12.53 -16.62
N ALA A 429 10.21 -11.68 -15.73
CA ALA A 429 11.02 -10.67 -15.05
C ALA A 429 12.10 -11.34 -14.16
N THR A 430 11.80 -12.50 -13.57
CA THR A 430 12.76 -13.25 -12.75
C THR A 430 13.88 -13.86 -13.55
N ILE A 431 13.58 -14.48 -14.70
CA ILE A 431 14.60 -15.02 -15.60
C ILE A 431 15.54 -13.90 -16.06
N ALA A 432 14.98 -12.75 -16.43
CA ALA A 432 15.76 -11.58 -16.81
C ALA A 432 16.71 -11.11 -15.69
N ALA A 433 16.18 -10.91 -14.47
CA ALA A 433 16.96 -10.47 -13.33
C ALA A 433 18.04 -11.49 -12.91
N LEU A 434 17.73 -12.80 -12.93
CA LEU A 434 18.69 -13.86 -12.61
C LEU A 434 19.82 -13.96 -13.64
N ALA A 435 19.51 -13.81 -14.93
CA ALA A 435 20.52 -13.85 -15.98
C ALA A 435 21.55 -12.73 -15.80
N GLU A 436 21.09 -11.50 -15.55
CA GLU A 436 21.98 -10.35 -15.28
C GLU A 436 22.75 -10.52 -13.95
N ALA A 437 22.11 -11.05 -12.91
CA ALA A 437 22.76 -11.28 -11.62
C ALA A 437 23.88 -12.35 -11.72
N LEU A 438 23.65 -13.43 -12.47
CA LEU A 438 24.63 -14.51 -12.65
C LEU A 438 25.84 -14.08 -13.47
N VAL A 439 25.68 -13.15 -14.41
CA VAL A 439 26.81 -12.52 -15.12
C VAL A 439 27.70 -11.75 -14.16
N LYS A 440 27.12 -11.03 -13.18
CA LYS A 440 27.87 -10.27 -12.17
C LYS A 440 28.55 -11.19 -11.16
N LYS A 441 27.85 -12.21 -10.68
CA LYS A 441 28.33 -13.15 -9.66
C LYS A 441 27.69 -14.52 -9.86
N ASP A 442 28.53 -15.48 -10.25
CA ASP A 442 28.08 -16.86 -10.38
C ASP A 442 27.66 -17.43 -9.01
N ASP A 443 26.50 -18.07 -8.97
CA ASP A 443 25.93 -18.66 -7.77
C ASP A 443 25.10 -19.89 -8.12
N LYS A 444 25.45 -21.01 -7.50
CA LYS A 444 24.83 -22.31 -7.78
C LYS A 444 23.33 -22.34 -7.48
N ARG A 445 22.85 -21.64 -6.43
CA ARG A 445 21.43 -21.60 -6.08
C ARG A 445 20.66 -20.78 -7.10
N LYS A 446 21.18 -19.61 -7.47
CA LYS A 446 20.59 -18.73 -8.50
C LYS A 446 20.55 -19.43 -9.86
N HIS A 447 21.61 -20.15 -10.23
CA HIS A 447 21.64 -20.98 -11.44
C HIS A 447 20.62 -22.13 -11.40
N THR A 448 20.44 -22.77 -10.25
CA THR A 448 19.43 -23.84 -10.09
C THR A 448 18.02 -23.29 -10.25
N LEU A 449 17.74 -22.13 -9.67
CA LEU A 449 16.45 -21.45 -9.81
C LEU A 449 16.19 -21.03 -11.27
N LEU A 450 17.20 -20.47 -11.94
CA LEU A 450 17.11 -20.09 -13.34
C LEU A 450 16.76 -21.29 -14.23
N VAL A 451 17.50 -22.40 -14.09
CA VAL A 451 17.25 -23.63 -14.87
C VAL A 451 15.86 -24.19 -14.59
N SER A 452 15.39 -24.15 -13.33
CA SER A 452 14.03 -24.56 -12.97
C SER A 452 12.96 -23.71 -13.67
N LEU A 453 13.16 -22.39 -13.73
CA LEU A 453 12.22 -21.47 -14.39
C LEU A 453 12.22 -21.63 -15.91
N LEU A 454 13.39 -21.83 -16.52
CA LEU A 454 13.53 -22.10 -17.95
C LEU A 454 12.85 -23.41 -18.34
N ASN A 455 13.02 -24.47 -17.55
CA ASN A 455 12.34 -25.75 -17.78
C ASN A 455 10.81 -25.62 -17.68
N ALA A 456 10.31 -24.81 -16.74
CA ALA A 456 8.89 -24.55 -16.60
C ALA A 456 8.33 -23.63 -17.70
N ASN A 457 9.16 -22.80 -18.34
CA ASN A 457 8.73 -21.76 -19.29
C ASN A 457 9.64 -21.68 -20.54
N PRO A 458 9.74 -22.75 -21.35
CA PRO A 458 10.73 -22.85 -22.43
C PRO A 458 10.55 -21.80 -23.55
N LEU A 459 9.32 -21.30 -23.74
CA LEU A 459 9.00 -20.32 -24.80
C LEU A 459 9.35 -18.86 -24.43
N LEU A 460 9.80 -18.59 -23.20
CA LEU A 460 10.11 -17.23 -22.76
C LEU A 460 11.49 -16.73 -23.23
N VAL A 461 12.44 -17.64 -23.49
CA VAL A 461 13.84 -17.27 -23.80
C VAL A 461 13.94 -16.39 -25.04
N GLU A 462 13.27 -16.78 -26.13
CA GLU A 462 13.31 -16.04 -27.39
C GLU A 462 12.82 -14.59 -27.26
N LYS A 463 11.84 -14.35 -26.37
CA LYS A 463 11.28 -13.02 -26.11
C LYS A 463 12.20 -12.17 -25.24
N LEU A 464 12.88 -12.78 -24.27
CA LEU A 464 13.66 -12.08 -23.25
C LEU A 464 15.03 -11.61 -23.74
N VAL A 465 15.61 -12.31 -24.73
CA VAL A 465 16.95 -11.98 -25.29
C VAL A 465 17.03 -10.53 -25.80
N ILE A 466 15.93 -9.95 -26.27
CA ILE A 466 15.89 -8.60 -26.84
C ILE A 466 16.17 -7.52 -25.79
N GLY A 467 15.83 -7.75 -24.52
CA GLY A 467 15.92 -6.76 -23.44
C GLY A 467 17.09 -6.94 -22.49
N LEU A 468 18.03 -7.84 -22.80
CA LEU A 468 19.12 -8.23 -21.90
C LEU A 468 20.48 -7.79 -22.44
N SER A 469 21.45 -7.69 -21.53
CA SER A 469 22.85 -7.54 -21.90
C SER A 469 23.31 -8.72 -22.76
N SER A 470 24.26 -8.50 -23.67
CA SER A 470 24.75 -9.56 -24.57
C SER A 470 25.31 -10.77 -23.79
N GLN A 471 25.89 -10.53 -22.61
CA GLN A 471 26.39 -11.58 -21.73
C GLN A 471 25.25 -12.39 -21.10
N ALA A 472 24.21 -11.72 -20.58
CA ALA A 472 23.04 -12.40 -20.00
C ALA A 472 22.24 -13.17 -21.06
N ALA A 473 22.08 -12.61 -22.25
CA ALA A 473 21.46 -13.27 -23.40
C ALA A 473 22.21 -14.56 -23.79
N ASN A 474 23.54 -14.51 -23.88
CA ASN A 474 24.37 -15.69 -24.16
C ASN A 474 24.21 -16.76 -23.07
N LEU A 475 24.21 -16.37 -21.80
CA LEU A 475 24.01 -17.29 -20.67
C LEU A 475 22.66 -18.00 -20.75
N LEU A 476 21.58 -17.27 -21.06
CA LEU A 476 20.24 -17.85 -21.23
C LEU A 476 20.19 -18.83 -22.40
N GLN A 477 20.76 -18.48 -23.54
CA GLN A 477 20.81 -19.36 -24.70
C GLN A 477 21.60 -20.64 -24.42
N GLN A 478 22.73 -20.54 -23.72
CA GLN A 478 23.51 -21.71 -23.30
C GLN A 478 22.72 -22.62 -22.36
N CYS A 479 22.03 -22.04 -21.37
CA CYS A 479 21.17 -22.81 -20.46
C CYS A 479 20.04 -23.52 -21.21
N GLN A 480 19.41 -22.84 -22.17
CA GLN A 480 18.32 -23.42 -22.97
C GLN A 480 18.83 -24.54 -23.90
N GLN A 481 20.00 -24.35 -24.53
CA GLN A 481 20.63 -25.40 -25.35
C GLN A 481 20.97 -26.64 -24.52
N LEU A 482 21.53 -26.45 -23.32
CA LEU A 482 21.81 -27.55 -22.40
C LEU A 482 20.52 -28.29 -22.00
N LEU A 483 19.43 -27.57 -21.72
CA LEU A 483 18.13 -28.16 -21.43
C LEU A 483 17.56 -28.94 -22.62
N ASN A 484 17.60 -28.36 -23.82
CA ASN A 484 17.10 -29.00 -25.04
C ASN A 484 17.95 -30.22 -25.45
N SER A 485 19.23 -30.25 -25.08
CA SER A 485 20.13 -31.38 -25.34
C SER A 485 19.92 -32.58 -24.40
N ARG A 486 19.14 -32.41 -23.32
CA ARG A 486 18.74 -33.52 -22.45
C ARG A 486 17.67 -34.35 -23.15
N ASN A 487 18.11 -35.36 -23.89
CA ASN A 487 17.26 -36.48 -24.30
C ASN A 487 16.90 -37.32 -23.06
N GLU A 488 16.04 -36.80 -22.19
CA GLU A 488 15.44 -37.57 -21.11
C GLU A 488 14.16 -38.23 -21.66
N ASP A 489 14.18 -39.57 -21.78
CA ASP A 489 13.02 -40.41 -22.10
C ASP A 489 12.03 -40.31 -20.93
N PHE A 490 11.13 -39.32 -20.96
CA PHE A 490 10.09 -39.20 -19.95
C PHE A 490 9.09 -40.34 -20.16
N ALA A 491 8.90 -41.19 -19.13
CA ALA A 491 7.85 -42.20 -19.14
C ALA A 491 6.50 -41.49 -19.35
N ASN A 492 5.86 -41.77 -20.48
CA ASN A 492 4.51 -41.28 -20.75
C ASN A 492 3.52 -41.92 -19.75
N SER A 493 2.30 -41.39 -19.66
CA SER A 493 1.27 -41.94 -18.76
C SER A 493 0.93 -43.40 -19.01
N GLU A 494 1.29 -43.96 -20.17
CA GLU A 494 1.08 -45.35 -20.55
C GLU A 494 2.15 -46.30 -19.96
N ILE A 495 3.34 -45.76 -19.64
CA ILE A 495 4.48 -46.50 -19.07
C ILE A 495 4.53 -46.33 -17.53
N LEU A 496 3.83 -45.33 -16.99
CA LEU A 496 3.73 -45.12 -15.55
C LEU A 496 2.88 -46.23 -14.89
N PRO A 497 3.32 -46.82 -13.75
CA PRO A 497 2.53 -47.77 -13.00
C PRO A 497 1.15 -47.20 -12.65
N MET A 498 0.09 -48.02 -12.73
CA MET A 498 -1.29 -47.61 -12.45
C MET A 498 -1.47 -46.89 -11.10
N VAL A 499 -0.63 -47.17 -10.10
CA VAL A 499 -0.66 -46.51 -8.79
C VAL A 499 -0.29 -45.01 -8.84
N LEU A 500 0.44 -44.58 -9.87
CA LEU A 500 0.80 -43.17 -10.09
C LEU A 500 -0.15 -42.49 -11.07
N VAL A 501 -0.75 -43.25 -11.98
CA VAL A 501 -1.74 -42.77 -12.98
C VAL A 501 -3.14 -42.65 -12.36
N SER A 502 -3.48 -43.51 -11.41
CA SER A 502 -4.73 -43.48 -10.65
C SER A 502 -4.42 -43.86 -9.21
N PRO A 503 -3.88 -42.90 -8.43
CA PRO A 503 -3.52 -43.15 -7.04
C PRO A 503 -4.75 -43.56 -6.22
N PRO A 504 -4.69 -44.69 -5.48
CA PRO A 504 -5.84 -45.21 -4.73
C PRO A 504 -6.30 -44.30 -3.59
N TRP A 505 -5.55 -43.24 -3.26
CA TRP A 505 -5.94 -42.21 -2.29
C TRP A 505 -6.73 -41.03 -2.89
N GLU A 506 -6.83 -40.93 -4.23
CA GLU A 506 -7.72 -39.96 -4.89
C GLU A 506 -9.13 -40.52 -5.15
N THR A 507 -9.29 -41.85 -5.19
CA THR A 507 -10.61 -42.47 -5.25
C THR A 507 -11.29 -42.33 -3.89
N GLN A 508 -12.14 -41.31 -3.73
CA GLN A 508 -13.09 -41.26 -2.62
C GLN A 508 -14.01 -42.48 -2.70
N ASN A 509 -13.71 -43.53 -1.94
CA ASN A 509 -14.64 -44.61 -1.72
C ASN A 509 -15.84 -44.08 -0.93
N LYS A 510 -16.96 -43.87 -1.64
CA LYS A 510 -18.27 -43.84 -1.02
C LYS A 510 -18.54 -45.23 -0.45
N ASN A 511 -18.60 -45.31 0.88
CA ASN A 511 -19.09 -46.42 1.70
C ASN A 511 -18.21 -47.68 1.71
N ASN A 512 -17.48 -47.88 2.82
CA ASN A 512 -17.55 -49.12 3.59
C ASN A 512 -16.82 -48.95 4.94
N ASP A 513 -17.62 -48.75 5.99
CA ASP A 513 -17.22 -48.99 7.39
C ASP A 513 -16.94 -50.49 7.56
N ASN A 514 -15.66 -50.87 7.53
CA ASN A 514 -15.02 -51.96 8.27
C ASN A 514 -13.75 -52.44 7.55
N SER A 515 -12.64 -51.71 7.74
CA SER A 515 -11.28 -52.21 7.48
C SER A 515 -10.30 -51.54 8.46
N PRO A 516 -9.36 -52.28 9.08
CA PRO A 516 -8.53 -51.80 10.19
C PRO A 516 -7.37 -50.88 9.77
N VAL A 517 -7.41 -50.25 8.59
CA VAL A 517 -6.35 -49.37 8.06
C VAL A 517 -6.70 -47.88 8.21
N GLY A 518 -7.70 -47.56 9.03
CA GLY A 518 -8.09 -46.18 9.35
C GLY A 518 -7.26 -45.54 10.47
N LYS A 519 -5.94 -45.38 10.31
CA LYS A 519 -5.11 -44.57 11.22
C LYS A 519 -3.92 -43.89 10.52
N TYR A 520 -4.17 -43.06 9.51
CA TYR A 520 -3.26 -41.96 9.18
C TYR A 520 -4.07 -40.70 8.88
N PRO A 521 -3.73 -39.54 9.47
CA PRO A 521 -4.47 -38.31 9.24
C PRO A 521 -4.27 -37.82 7.81
N ALA A 522 -5.38 -37.76 7.07
CA ALA A 522 -5.47 -37.11 5.77
C ALA A 522 -5.27 -35.59 5.93
N LYS A 523 -4.12 -35.10 5.45
CA LYS A 523 -3.89 -33.79 4.81
C LYS A 523 -2.38 -33.61 4.63
N ILE A 524 -1.85 -34.15 3.54
CA ILE A 524 -0.59 -33.66 2.96
C ILE A 524 -1.03 -32.59 1.95
N PRO A 525 -0.60 -31.32 2.08
CA PRO A 525 -0.87 -30.32 1.04
C PRO A 525 -0.21 -30.80 -0.26
N LEU A 526 -0.94 -30.68 -1.38
CA LEU A 526 -0.45 -30.92 -2.74
C LEU A 526 0.70 -29.96 -3.05
N TYR A 527 1.91 -30.29 -2.59
CA TYR A 527 3.12 -29.86 -3.26
C TYR A 527 3.20 -30.68 -4.55
N ARG A 528 3.11 -30.01 -5.72
CA ARG A 528 3.54 -30.61 -6.98
C ARG A 528 5.04 -30.88 -6.85
N CYS A 529 5.38 -32.08 -6.38
CA CYS A 529 6.74 -32.60 -6.36
C CYS A 529 7.18 -32.85 -7.81
N PHE A 530 7.88 -31.88 -8.40
CA PHE A 530 8.84 -32.20 -9.46
C PHE A 530 10.05 -32.85 -8.79
N ILE A 531 10.07 -34.17 -8.80
CA ILE A 531 11.23 -34.95 -8.38
C ILE A 531 12.26 -34.88 -9.51
N ASN A 532 13.25 -34.00 -9.36
CA ASN A 532 14.54 -34.12 -10.04
C ASN A 532 15.46 -34.92 -9.12
N LEU A 533 15.47 -36.25 -9.30
CA LEU A 533 16.27 -37.17 -8.52
C LEU A 533 17.60 -37.43 -9.24
N HIS A 534 18.51 -36.46 -9.24
CA HIS A 534 19.95 -36.74 -9.33
C HIS A 534 20.79 -35.53 -8.89
N TYR A 535 21.83 -35.82 -8.11
CA TYR A 535 22.85 -34.94 -7.50
C TYR A 535 22.45 -34.16 -6.23
N GLY A 536 22.68 -34.79 -5.08
CA GLY A 536 22.70 -34.08 -3.80
C GLY A 536 22.89 -34.94 -2.53
N LEU A 537 22.80 -36.28 -2.62
CA LEU A 537 23.01 -37.18 -1.48
C LEU A 537 24.42 -37.78 -1.49
N ALA A 538 25.44 -36.94 -1.37
CA ALA A 538 26.81 -37.40 -1.10
C ALA A 538 27.65 -36.33 -0.41
N GLN A 539 27.14 -35.66 0.63
CA GLN A 539 27.93 -34.95 1.64
C GLN A 539 26.98 -34.37 2.71
N ASN A 540 26.64 -35.16 3.73
CA ASN A 540 26.31 -34.73 5.11
C ASN A 540 25.73 -35.87 5.97
N SER A 541 26.24 -37.09 5.83
CA SER A 541 25.90 -38.22 6.70
C SER A 541 26.79 -38.33 7.95
N LYS A 542 27.05 -37.22 8.67
CA LYS A 542 27.79 -37.26 9.95
C LYS A 542 27.27 -36.37 11.10
N ILE A 543 26.12 -35.70 10.99
CA ILE A 543 25.62 -34.84 12.09
C ILE A 543 24.29 -35.33 12.72
N ALA A 544 23.64 -36.36 12.18
CA ALA A 544 22.38 -36.90 12.71
C ALA A 544 22.53 -38.17 13.57
N ALA A 545 23.59 -38.28 14.38
CA ALA A 545 23.84 -39.47 15.22
C ALA A 545 24.22 -39.14 16.68
N ARG A 546 23.68 -38.07 17.28
CA ARG A 546 23.95 -37.75 18.69
C ARG A 546 22.76 -37.41 19.60
N TYR A 547 21.53 -37.38 19.11
CA TYR A 547 20.37 -37.12 19.98
C TYR A 547 19.16 -37.90 19.50
N CYS A 548 19.07 -39.18 19.85
CA CYS A 548 17.83 -39.96 20.04
C CYS A 548 18.17 -41.41 20.37
N GLN A 549 18.31 -41.74 21.65
CA GLN A 549 18.07 -43.10 22.14
C GLN A 549 16.63 -43.15 22.64
N ILE A 550 15.78 -43.89 21.93
CA ILE A 550 14.42 -44.21 22.37
C ILE A 550 14.51 -45.55 23.09
N THR A 551 14.29 -45.55 24.41
CA THR A 551 13.99 -46.77 25.18
C THR A 551 12.49 -46.86 25.46
N PRO A 552 11.85 -48.03 25.27
CA PRO A 552 10.41 -48.19 25.41
C PRO A 552 10.05 -48.52 26.86
N SER A 553 9.72 -47.52 27.67
CA SER A 553 8.81 -47.62 28.84
C SER A 553 8.94 -46.39 29.74
N SER A 554 7.96 -45.49 29.70
CA SER A 554 7.43 -44.74 30.87
C SER A 554 6.55 -43.58 30.40
N THR A 555 5.34 -43.55 30.92
CA THR A 555 4.38 -42.44 30.85
C THR A 555 4.77 -41.36 31.86
N SER A 556 5.60 -40.37 31.46
CA SER A 556 5.58 -39.01 32.02
C SER A 556 6.41 -38.05 31.17
N VAL A 557 5.82 -36.91 30.78
CA VAL A 557 6.54 -35.82 30.09
C VAL A 557 7.04 -34.84 31.16
N LYS A 558 8.36 -34.70 31.34
CA LYS A 558 8.97 -33.62 32.12
C LYS A 558 9.56 -32.58 31.18
N CYS A 559 9.00 -31.36 31.20
CA CYS A 559 9.59 -30.18 30.55
C CYS A 559 10.87 -29.74 31.26
N SER A 560 11.90 -29.41 30.49
CA SER A 560 13.19 -28.92 30.98
C SER A 560 13.10 -27.48 31.52
N ALA A 561 13.89 -27.22 32.57
CA ALA A 561 13.82 -26.04 33.43
C ALA A 561 14.41 -24.73 32.84
N SER A 562 14.58 -24.61 31.52
CA SER A 562 15.19 -23.42 30.89
C SER A 562 14.17 -22.41 30.34
N LEU A 563 12.87 -22.66 30.44
CA LEU A 563 11.79 -21.79 29.94
C LEU A 563 11.11 -20.91 31.01
N ARG A 564 11.64 -20.83 32.24
CA ARG A 564 11.06 -20.03 33.36
C ARG A 564 11.79 -18.72 33.68
N LYS A 565 12.53 -18.12 32.75
CA LYS A 565 13.22 -16.84 32.97
C LYS A 565 12.99 -15.82 31.84
N ARG A 566 11.73 -15.50 31.55
CA ARG A 566 11.36 -14.27 30.83
C ARG A 566 10.21 -13.56 31.56
N PRO A 567 10.29 -12.23 31.83
CA PRO A 567 9.32 -11.52 32.69
C PRO A 567 8.05 -11.03 31.98
N CYS A 568 7.77 -11.48 30.76
CA CYS A 568 6.53 -11.20 30.05
C CYS A 568 5.83 -12.53 29.80
N ILE A 569 4.62 -12.69 30.34
CA ILE A 569 3.72 -13.87 30.42
C ILE A 569 3.49 -14.22 31.90
N ARG A 570 2.81 -13.32 32.62
CA ARG A 570 2.20 -13.62 33.92
C ARG A 570 0.72 -13.27 34.03
N ASP A 571 0.12 -12.67 32.99
CA ASP A 571 -1.29 -12.24 33.03
C ASP A 571 -2.23 -13.00 32.07
N TYR A 572 -1.82 -14.15 31.52
CA TYR A 572 -2.69 -14.97 30.67
C TYR A 572 -3.03 -16.37 31.22
N CYS A 573 -2.74 -16.61 32.50
CA CYS A 573 -3.20 -17.80 33.21
C CYS A 573 -3.76 -17.40 34.58
N ARG A 574 -4.96 -16.82 34.58
CA ARG A 574 -5.95 -16.97 35.64
C ARG A 574 -7.31 -17.27 35.04
#